data_AF-B3XPX6-F1
#
_entry.id   AF-B3XPX6-F1
#
_cell.length_a   1.000
_cell.length_b   1.000
_cell.length_c   1.000
_cell.angle_alpha   90.00
_cell.angle_beta   90.00
_cell.angle_gamma   90.00
#
_symmetry.space_group_name_H-M   'P 1'
#
loop_
_entity.id
_entity.type
_entity.pdbx_description
1 polymer ?
#
loop_
_entity_poly.entity_id
_entity_poly.type
_entity_poly.pdbx_seq_one_letter_code
_entity_poly.pdbx_strand_id
1 'polypeptide(L)'
;MIRRHVVESGLIALCVILTAIVLMMWWASQYSHFITTAMMTMIILGLVVGSLVPNIILTWLMIGLTIIGSAILLLGYVVMDNSIKIMLLFAFPITASLVYFSRYIIGEWGWIDRN
;
A
#
# COMPACT_ATOMS: atom_id res chain seq x y z
N MET A 1 29.81 11.23 2.64
CA MET A 1 29.08 10.83 1.41
C MET A 1 27.91 9.87 1.69
N ILE A 2 28.05 8.90 2.60
CA ILE A 2 27.02 7.90 2.95
C ILE A 2 25.68 8.50 3.40
N ARG A 3 25.67 9.52 4.28
CA ARG A 3 24.42 10.21 4.69
C ARG A 3 23.62 10.83 3.55
N ARG A 4 24.28 11.26 2.47
CA ARG A 4 23.60 11.86 1.31
C ARG A 4 22.82 10.81 0.53
N HIS A 5 23.39 9.61 0.38
CA HIS A 5 22.73 8.49 -0.30
C HIS A 5 21.52 7.95 0.46
N VAL A 6 21.55 7.93 1.81
CA VAL A 6 20.39 7.52 2.62
C VAL A 6 19.23 8.51 2.46
N VAL A 7 19.53 9.82 2.42
CA VAL A 7 18.51 10.86 2.19
C VAL A 7 17.95 10.78 0.78
N GLU A 8 18.80 10.63 -0.24
CA GLU A 8 18.37 10.48 -1.64
C GLU A 8 17.49 9.23 -1.83
N SER A 9 17.88 8.08 -1.28
CA SER A 9 17.08 6.85 -1.34
C SER A 9 15.73 6.96 -0.61
N GLY A 10 15.71 7.60 0.57
CA GLY A 10 14.47 7.85 1.30
C GLY A 10 13.52 8.78 0.53
N LEU A 11 14.06 9.81 -0.11
CA LEU A 11 13.28 10.75 -0.91
C LEU A 11 12.69 10.08 -2.16
N ILE A 12 13.47 9.21 -2.82
CA ILE A 12 12.98 8.40 -3.95
C ILE A 12 11.84 7.47 -3.49
N ALA A 13 12.01 6.78 -2.36
CA ALA A 13 10.97 5.90 -1.84
C ALA A 13 9.67 6.65 -1.52
N LEU A 14 9.77 7.84 -0.92
CA LEU A 14 8.62 8.71 -0.65
C LEU A 14 7.95 9.17 -1.95
N CYS A 15 8.73 9.57 -2.97
CA CYS A 15 8.19 9.94 -4.27
C CYS A 15 7.43 8.78 -4.93
N VAL A 16 7.96 7.55 -4.86
CA VAL A 16 7.30 6.35 -5.41
C VAL A 16 5.98 6.07 -4.66
N ILE A 17 5.96 6.17 -3.33
CA ILE A 17 4.73 5.96 -2.55
C ILE A 17 3.68 7.03 -2.89
N LEU A 18 4.09 8.31 -2.90
CA LEU A 18 3.17 9.42 -3.19
C LEU A 18 2.61 9.35 -4.60
N THR A 19 3.43 9.03 -5.60
CA THR A 19 2.97 8.85 -6.98
C THR A 19 1.98 7.70 -7.11
N ALA A 20 2.22 6.56 -6.45
CA ALA A 20 1.28 5.45 -6.42
C ALA A 20 -0.07 5.85 -5.78
N ILE A 21 -0.05 6.57 -4.65
CA ILE A 21 -1.25 7.05 -3.97
C ILE A 21 -2.03 8.02 -4.86
N VAL A 22 -1.36 8.99 -5.47
CA VAL A 22 -1.99 9.97 -6.36
C VAL A 22 -2.63 9.27 -7.55
N LEU A 23 -1.97 8.30 -8.17
CA LEU A 23 -2.52 7.52 -9.28
C LEU A 23 -3.77 6.74 -8.86
N MET A 24 -3.74 6.07 -7.71
CA MET A 24 -4.89 5.32 -7.19
C MET A 24 -6.07 6.24 -6.87
N MET A 25 -5.82 7.38 -6.22
CA MET A 25 -6.87 8.35 -5.86
C MET A 25 -7.45 9.04 -7.09
N TRP A 26 -6.61 9.41 -8.07
CA TRP A 26 -7.05 9.97 -9.34
C TRP A 26 -7.90 8.99 -10.14
N TRP A 27 -7.54 7.71 -10.12
CA TRP A 27 -8.34 6.67 -10.76
C TRP A 27 -9.67 6.46 -10.05
N ALA A 28 -9.66 6.39 -8.71
CA ALA A 28 -10.87 6.27 -7.91
C ALA A 28 -11.82 7.47 -8.08
N SER A 29 -11.30 8.69 -8.31
CA SER A 29 -12.11 9.90 -8.48
C SER A 29 -12.93 9.93 -9.76
N GLN A 30 -12.66 9.04 -10.72
CA GLN A 30 -13.46 8.90 -11.94
C GLN A 30 -14.80 8.17 -11.70
N TYR A 31 -15.00 7.64 -10.49
CA TYR A 31 -16.16 6.84 -10.13
C TYR A 31 -16.99 7.50 -9.01
N SER A 32 -17.84 6.72 -8.34
CA SER A 32 -18.70 7.22 -7.27
C SER A 32 -17.92 7.61 -6.00
N HIS A 33 -18.53 8.49 -5.20
CA HIS A 33 -17.96 8.91 -3.92
C HIS A 33 -17.73 7.74 -2.94
N PHE A 34 -18.51 6.66 -3.04
CA PHE A 34 -18.27 5.47 -2.21
C PHE A 34 -16.93 4.79 -2.56
N ILE A 35 -16.57 4.74 -3.85
CA ILE A 35 -15.32 4.12 -4.31
C ILE A 35 -14.11 4.96 -3.88
N THR A 36 -14.19 6.28 -3.94
CA THR A 36 -13.11 7.16 -3.46
C THR A 36 -12.86 6.98 -1.97
N THR A 37 -13.93 6.90 -1.17
CA THR A 37 -13.79 6.66 0.28
C THR A 37 -13.21 5.27 0.59
N ALA A 38 -13.65 4.23 -0.13
CA ALA A 38 -13.12 2.87 0.03
C ALA A 38 -11.64 2.78 -0.39
N MET A 39 -11.26 3.48 -1.47
CA MET A 39 -9.86 3.56 -1.89
C MET A 39 -9.00 4.23 -0.82
N MET A 40 -9.46 5.36 -0.28
CA MET A 40 -8.76 6.10 0.77
C MET A 40 -8.56 5.23 2.03
N THR A 41 -9.59 4.51 2.48
CA THR A 41 -9.47 3.64 3.66
C THR A 41 -8.48 2.51 3.45
N MET A 42 -8.48 1.88 2.26
CA MET A 42 -7.51 0.84 1.91
C MET A 42 -6.07 1.37 1.87
N ILE A 43 -5.87 2.57 1.31
CA ILE A 43 -4.57 3.24 1.28
C ILE A 43 -4.08 3.54 2.71
N ILE A 44 -4.92 4.16 3.55
CA ILE A 44 -4.57 4.47 4.94
C ILE A 44 -4.22 3.20 5.71
N LEU A 45 -5.02 2.14 5.54
CA LEU A 45 -4.74 0.86 6.15
C LEU A 45 -3.38 0.31 5.69
N GLY A 46 -3.10 0.35 4.38
CA GLY A 46 -1.81 -0.09 3.84
C GLY A 46 -0.62 0.72 4.36
N LEU A 47 -0.78 2.03 4.49
CA LEU A 47 0.23 2.92 5.08
C LEU A 47 0.52 2.55 6.54
N VAL A 48 -0.53 2.40 7.35
CA VAL A 48 -0.43 2.10 8.79
C VAL A 48 0.16 0.70 9.01
N VAL A 49 -0.37 -0.30 8.32
CA VAL A 49 0.07 -1.69 8.49
C VAL A 49 1.48 -1.87 7.93
N GLY A 50 1.76 -1.37 6.72
CA GLY A 50 3.09 -1.46 6.11
C GLY A 50 4.17 -0.75 6.93
N SER A 51 3.82 0.32 7.65
CA SER A 51 4.77 1.07 8.48
C SER A 51 5.04 0.46 9.85
N LEU A 52 4.02 -0.10 10.50
CA LEU A 52 4.09 -0.50 11.91
C LEU A 52 4.27 -2.01 12.13
N VAL A 53 3.83 -2.84 11.18
CA VAL A 53 3.70 -4.29 11.42
C VAL A 53 5.00 -5.02 11.05
N PRO A 54 5.43 -6.03 11.86
CA PRO A 54 6.54 -6.92 11.52
C PRO A 54 6.27 -7.78 10.28
N ASN A 55 7.33 -8.11 9.53
CA ASN A 55 7.24 -8.71 8.19
C ASN A 55 6.36 -9.98 8.13
N ILE A 56 6.53 -10.89 9.08
CA ILE A 56 5.76 -12.15 9.11
C ILE A 56 4.26 -11.86 9.32
N ILE A 57 3.92 -10.89 10.18
CA ILE A 57 2.53 -10.56 10.49
C ILE A 57 1.91 -9.78 9.31
N LEU A 58 2.70 -8.93 8.65
CA LEU A 58 2.27 -8.16 7.49
C LEU A 58 1.82 -9.06 6.34
N THR A 59 2.58 -10.10 6.02
CA THR A 59 2.23 -11.03 4.93
C THR A 59 0.96 -11.81 5.24
N TRP A 60 0.81 -12.31 6.47
CA TRP A 60 -0.44 -12.98 6.89
C TRP A 60 -1.64 -12.05 6.83
N LEU A 61 -1.48 -10.79 7.21
CA LEU A 61 -2.55 -9.80 7.19
C LEU A 61 -2.92 -9.38 5.76
N MET A 62 -1.94 -9.23 4.86
CA MET A 62 -2.17 -9.07 3.42
C MET A 62 -2.97 -10.22 2.84
N ILE A 63 -2.58 -11.46 3.12
CA ILE A 63 -3.29 -12.64 2.61
C ILE A 63 -4.71 -12.69 3.19
N GLY A 64 -4.86 -12.61 4.52
CA GLY A 64 -6.15 -12.72 5.19
C GLY A 64 -7.15 -11.66 4.76
N LEU A 65 -6.76 -10.39 4.75
CA LEU A 65 -7.65 -9.30 4.34
C LEU A 65 -7.97 -9.32 2.85
N THR A 66 -7.02 -9.72 1.99
CA THR A 66 -7.29 -9.84 0.55
C THR A 66 -8.24 -11.00 0.28
N ILE A 67 -8.12 -12.13 0.98
CA ILE A 67 -9.06 -13.25 0.88
C ILE A 67 -10.47 -12.80 1.32
N ILE A 68 -10.60 -12.18 2.48
CA ILE A 68 -11.90 -11.69 2.98
C ILE A 68 -12.49 -10.67 2.01
N GLY A 69 -11.69 -9.70 1.56
CA GLY A 69 -12.11 -8.71 0.56
C GLY A 69 -12.56 -9.37 -0.74
N SER A 70 -11.84 -10.39 -1.20
CA SER A 70 -12.17 -11.11 -2.43
C SER A 70 -13.49 -11.87 -2.30
N ALA A 71 -13.75 -12.50 -1.16
CA ALA A 71 -15.00 -13.17 -0.87
C ALA A 71 -16.17 -12.17 -0.90
N ILE A 72 -16.01 -11.00 -0.30
CA ILE A 72 -17.05 -9.96 -0.26
C ILE A 72 -17.29 -9.36 -1.66
N LEU A 73 -16.22 -8.96 -2.36
CA LEU A 73 -16.34 -8.21 -3.61
C LEU A 73 -16.68 -9.11 -4.81
N LEU A 74 -16.16 -10.34 -4.86
CA LEU A 74 -16.28 -11.21 -6.03
C LEU A 74 -17.45 -12.20 -5.96
N LEU A 75 -17.92 -12.60 -4.77
CA LEU A 75 -19.04 -13.55 -4.62
C LEU A 75 -20.44 -12.92 -4.76
N GLY A 76 -20.53 -11.71 -5.31
CA GLY A 76 -21.81 -11.09 -5.71
C GLY A 76 -22.50 -10.23 -4.65
N TYR A 77 -21.91 -10.02 -3.47
CA TYR A 77 -22.49 -9.14 -2.44
C TYR A 77 -22.48 -7.66 -2.81
N VAL A 78 -21.58 -7.24 -3.70
CA VAL A 78 -21.45 -5.84 -4.14
C VAL A 78 -21.61 -5.78 -5.66
N VAL A 79 -22.61 -5.02 -6.13
CA VAL A 79 -22.85 -4.75 -7.55
C VAL A 79 -21.95 -3.61 -7.98
N MET A 80 -20.85 -3.94 -8.65
CA MET A 80 -19.86 -2.98 -9.16
C MET A 80 -19.09 -3.62 -10.33
N ASP A 81 -18.55 -2.81 -11.24
CA ASP A 81 -17.71 -3.30 -12.32
C ASP A 81 -16.50 -4.08 -11.80
N ASN A 82 -16.19 -5.19 -12.47
CA ASN A 82 -15.09 -6.08 -12.08
C ASN A 82 -13.74 -5.35 -12.04
N SER A 83 -13.50 -4.41 -12.95
CA SER A 83 -12.28 -3.60 -12.97
C SER A 83 -12.09 -2.82 -11.66
N ILE A 84 -13.16 -2.26 -11.11
CA ILE A 84 -13.10 -1.47 -9.87
C ILE A 84 -12.91 -2.41 -8.66
N LYS A 85 -13.55 -3.58 -8.67
CA LYS A 85 -13.41 -4.59 -7.62
C LYS A 85 -11.96 -5.04 -7.48
N ILE A 86 -11.34 -5.35 -8.62
CA ILE A 86 -9.94 -5.78 -8.69
C ILE A 86 -9.03 -4.67 -8.16
N MET A 87 -9.24 -3.42 -8.58
CA MET A 87 -8.43 -2.31 -8.09
C MET A 87 -8.54 -2.13 -6.56
N LEU A 88 -9.76 -2.16 -6.01
CA LEU A 88 -9.96 -2.03 -4.56
C LEU A 88 -9.31 -3.18 -3.79
N LEU A 89 -9.34 -4.41 -4.33
CA LEU A 89 -8.66 -5.56 -3.73
C LEU A 89 -7.15 -5.36 -3.66
N PHE A 90 -6.56 -4.76 -4.70
CA PHE A 90 -5.12 -4.55 -4.77
C PHE A 90 -4.62 -3.28 -4.09
N ALA A 91 -5.50 -2.31 -3.80
CA ALA A 91 -5.12 -1.03 -3.19
C ALA A 91 -4.37 -1.23 -1.85
N PHE A 92 -4.90 -2.08 -0.97
CA PHE A 92 -4.27 -2.40 0.31
C PHE A 92 -2.92 -3.12 0.16
N PRO A 93 -2.81 -4.28 -0.50
CA PRO A 93 -1.54 -5.01 -0.57
C PRO A 93 -0.46 -4.25 -1.34
N ILE A 94 -0.81 -3.46 -2.37
CA ILE A 94 0.17 -2.62 -3.08
C ILE A 94 0.73 -1.53 -2.16
N THR A 95 -0.13 -0.78 -1.46
CA THR A 95 0.32 0.29 -0.56
C THR A 95 1.11 -0.26 0.62
N ALA A 96 0.65 -1.35 1.23
CA ALA A 96 1.38 -2.04 2.29
C ALA A 96 2.78 -2.52 1.83
N SER A 97 2.86 -3.08 0.63
CA SER A 97 4.14 -3.56 0.05
C SER A 97 5.11 -2.43 -0.26
N LEU A 98 4.63 -1.32 -0.82
CA LEU A 98 5.46 -0.14 -1.11
C LEU A 98 6.04 0.48 0.16
N VAL A 99 5.22 0.63 1.20
CA VAL A 99 5.68 1.14 2.50
C VAL A 99 6.64 0.18 3.16
N TYR A 100 6.36 -1.12 3.12
CA TYR A 100 7.28 -2.14 3.59
C TYR A 100 8.65 -2.05 2.87
N PHE A 101 8.65 -1.96 1.55
CA PHE A 101 9.88 -1.87 0.76
C PHE A 101 10.66 -0.58 1.08
N SER A 102 9.96 0.54 1.33
CA SER A 102 10.62 1.77 1.78
C SER A 102 11.32 1.61 3.13
N ARG A 103 10.70 0.89 4.08
CA ARG A 103 11.31 0.55 5.38
C ARG A 103 12.52 -0.35 5.20
N TYR A 104 12.46 -1.29 4.27
CA TYR A 104 13.59 -2.16 3.95
C TYR A 104 14.78 -1.36 3.43
N ILE A 105 14.56 -0.48 2.43
CA ILE A 105 15.61 0.40 1.86
C ILE A 105 16.20 1.36 2.91
N ILE A 106 15.35 2.02 3.70
CA ILE A 106 15.79 3.04 4.66
C ILE A 106 16.39 2.39 5.92
N GLY A 107 15.79 1.30 6.39
CA GLY A 107 16.10 0.64 7.66
C GLY A 107 17.31 -0.30 7.62
N GLU A 108 17.50 -1.09 6.54
CA GLU A 108 18.66 -1.97 6.44
C GLU A 108 19.96 -1.20 6.15
N TRP A 109 19.88 -0.11 5.38
CA TRP A 109 21.04 0.75 5.10
C TRP A 109 21.43 1.62 6.31
N GLY A 110 20.52 1.85 7.25
CA GLY A 110 20.81 2.54 8.51
C GLY A 110 21.49 1.66 9.58
N TRP A 111 21.43 0.33 9.45
CA TRP A 111 22.07 -0.61 10.37
C TRP A 111 23.45 -1.09 9.90
N ILE A 112 23.66 -1.20 8.58
CA ILE A 112 24.98 -1.52 7.98
C ILE A 112 26.03 -0.42 8.18
N ASP A 113 25.64 0.79 8.60
CA ASP A 113 26.57 1.89 8.93
C ASP A 113 26.85 1.99 10.45
N ARG A 114 26.44 0.99 11.24
CA ARG A 114 26.56 1.00 12.71
C ARG A 114 27.50 -0.06 13.30
N ASN A 115 28.29 -0.74 12.48
CA ASN A 115 29.37 -1.61 12.93
C ASN A 115 30.55 -1.57 11.95
#